data_AF-A0A8T5INW2-F1
#
_entry.id   AF-A0A8T5INW2-F1
#
_cell.length_a   1.000
_cell.length_b   1.000
_cell.length_c   1.000
_cell.angle_alpha   90.00
_cell.angle_beta   90.00
_cell.angle_gamma   90.00
#
_symmetry.space_group_name_H-M   'P 1'
#
loop_
_entity.id
_entity.type
_entity.pdbx_description
1 polymer ?
#
loop_
_entity_poly.entity_id
_entity_poly.type
_entity_poly.pdbx_seq_one_letter_code
_entity_poly.pdbx_strand_id
1 'polypeptide(L)' 'MTIEGRCMKCKENKPMKDAEMHKTSRGGFMAKGKCTACGCGMCRIMSKDNAEKAVTDGEAKKAY' A
#
# COMPACT_ATOMS: atom_id res chain seq x y z
N MET A 1 2.67 -11.85 3.13
CA MET A 1 1.65 -12.08 2.08
C MET A 1 1.64 -10.80 1.23
N THR A 2 0.95 -10.70 0.09
CA THR A 2 0.97 -9.45 -0.70
C THR A 2 -0.07 -8.48 -0.16
N ILE A 3 0.21 -7.17 -0.11
CA ILE A 3 -0.81 -6.18 0.24
C ILE A 3 -1.94 -6.25 -0.79
N GLU A 4 -3.07 -6.82 -0.42
CA GLU A 4 -4.22 -6.91 -1.31
C GLU A 4 -5.00 -5.59 -1.26
N GLY A 5 -5.10 -4.95 -2.43
CA GLY A 5 -5.88 -3.74 -2.64
C GLY A 5 -7.10 -4.05 -3.49
N ARG A 6 -8.26 -3.56 -3.07
CA ARG A 6 -9.46 -3.62 -3.91
C ARG A 6 -9.36 -2.55 -5.01
N CYS A 7 -9.18 -2.95 -6.28
CA CYS A 7 -9.15 -1.98 -7.39
C CYS A 7 -10.59 -1.54 -7.64
N MET A 8 -10.93 -0.27 -7.42
CA MET A 8 -12.28 0.21 -7.77
C MET A 8 -12.57 0.12 -9.28
N LYS A 9 -11.55 0.05 -10.14
CA LYS A 9 -11.72 -0.27 -11.56
C LYS A 9 -11.93 -1.75 -11.85
N CYS A 10 -11.13 -2.65 -11.26
CA CYS A 10 -11.32 -4.10 -11.48
C CYS A 10 -12.48 -4.68 -10.66
N LYS A 11 -12.95 -3.96 -9.63
CA LYS A 11 -13.88 -4.46 -8.60
C LYS A 11 -13.43 -5.75 -7.88
N GLU A 12 -12.19 -6.16 -8.08
CA GLU A 12 -11.57 -7.34 -7.49
C GLU A 12 -10.48 -6.95 -6.48
N ASN A 13 -10.23 -7.85 -5.53
CA ASN A 13 -9.06 -7.78 -4.66
C ASN A 13 -7.85 -8.27 -5.45
N LYS A 14 -6.87 -7.39 -5.63
CA LYS A 14 -5.64 -7.72 -6.34
C LYS A 14 -4.43 -7.34 -5.52
N PRO A 15 -3.32 -8.09 -5.63
CA PRO A 15 -2.09 -7.72 -4.96
C PRO A 15 -1.57 -6.38 -5.50
N MET A 16 -1.19 -5.50 -4.58
CA MET A 16 -0.48 -4.26 -4.88
C MET A 16 0.95 -4.61 -5.27
N LYS A 17 1.33 -4.20 -6.48
CA LYS A 17 2.71 -4.21 -6.97
C LYS A 17 3.39 -2.92 -6.54
N ASP A 18 4.67 -3.00 -6.20
CA ASP A 18 5.47 -1.83 -5.79
C ASP A 18 4.78 -1.05 -4.67
N ALA A 19 4.35 -1.74 -3.61
CA ALA A 19 3.81 -1.07 -2.45
C ALA A 19 4.94 -0.31 -1.72
N GLU A 20 4.77 0.99 -1.57
CA GLU A 20 5.70 1.95 -1.00
C GLU A 20 5.01 2.69 0.15
N MET A 21 5.59 2.60 1.34
CA MET A 21 5.10 3.25 2.55
C MET A 21 5.67 4.66 2.64
N HIS A 22 4.84 5.66 2.45
CA HIS A 22 5.19 7.06 2.67
C HIS A 22 4.66 7.55 4.02
N LYS A 23 5.46 8.38 4.69
CA LYS A 23 5.07 9.07 5.91
C LYS A 23 4.61 10.48 5.54
N THR A 24 3.41 10.83 5.94
CA THR A 24 2.89 12.21 5.81
C THR A 24 3.48 13.07 6.92
N SER A 25 3.65 14.38 6.66
CA SER A 25 4.21 15.34 7.64
C SER A 25 3.40 15.44 8.94
N ARG A 26 2.15 14.93 8.95
CA ARG A 26 1.27 14.87 10.13
C ARG A 26 1.33 13.53 10.89
N GLY A 27 2.28 12.65 10.53
CA GLY A 27 2.50 11.37 11.20
C GLY A 27 1.60 10.22 10.73
N GLY A 28 0.72 10.44 9.75
CA GLY A 28 -0.04 9.38 9.10
C GLY A 28 0.79 8.61 8.07
N PHE A 29 0.51 7.33 7.89
CA PHE A 29 1.21 6.47 6.94
C PHE A 29 0.35 6.20 5.72
N MET A 30 0.96 6.27 4.55
CA MET A 30 0.30 6.12 3.27
C MET A 30 1.03 5.06 2.46
N ALA A 31 0.43 3.88 2.34
CA ALA A 31 0.89 2.85 1.41
C ALA A 31 0.43 3.25 0.01
N LYS A 32 1.37 3.52 -0.90
CA LYS A 32 1.12 3.71 -2.33
C LYS A 32 1.57 2.46 -3.05
N GLY A 33 0.70 1.83 -3.81
CA GLY A 33 1.06 0.73 -4.69
C GLY A 33 0.42 0.89 -6.05
N LYS A 34 0.79 0.04 -6.99
CA LYS A 34 0.11 -0.06 -8.29
C LYS A 34 -0.65 -1.37 -8.35
N CYS A 35 -1.86 -1.35 -8.87
CA CYS A 35 -2.55 -2.60 -9.15
C CYS A 35 -1.90 -3.30 -10.35
N THR A 36 -1.61 -4.60 -10.21
CA THR A 36 -1.03 -5.44 -11.28
C THR A 36 -1.89 -5.54 -12.54
N ALA A 37 -3.21 -5.40 -12.42
CA ALA A 37 -4.13 -5.57 -13.55
C ALA A 37 -4.61 -4.25 -14.17
N CYS A 38 -5.00 -3.27 -13.34
CA CYS A 38 -5.55 -2.00 -13.84
C CYS A 38 -4.48 -0.93 -14.05
N GLY A 39 -3.25 -1.13 -13.55
CA GLY A 39 -2.19 -0.11 -13.56
C GLY A 39 -2.51 1.13 -12.71
N CYS A 40 -3.72 1.23 -12.17
CA CYS A 40 -4.14 2.34 -11.32
C CYS A 40 -3.34 2.32 -10.02
N GLY A 41 -2.83 3.49 -9.65
CA GLY A 41 -2.25 3.73 -8.34
C GLY A 41 -3.31 3.51 -7.27
N MET A 42 -3.05 2.57 -6.38
CA MET A 42 -3.80 2.36 -5.16
C MET A 42 -3.08 3.06 -4.02
N CYS A 43 -3.83 3.84 -3.26
CA CYS A 43 -3.33 4.44 -2.04
C CYS A 43 -4.18 3.90 -0.89
N ARG A 44 -3.53 3.28 0.09
CA ARG A 44 -4.15 2.87 1.34
C ARG A 44 -3.51 3.66 2.47
N ILE A 45 -4.28 4.56 3.05
CA ILE A 45 -3.88 5.22 4.29
C ILE A 45 -4.02 4.17 5.39
N MET A 46 -2.95 3.94 6.13
CA MET A 46 -2.91 3.00 7.23
C MET A 46 -2.45 3.73 8.49
N SER A 47 -2.89 3.24 9.64
CA SER A 47 -2.34 3.66 10.93
C SER A 47 -0.86 3.28 11.02
N LYS A 48 -0.13 4.02 11.84
CA LYS A 48 1.30 3.85 12.10
C LYS A 48 1.68 2.39 12.39
N ASP A 49 0.95 1.75 13.29
CA ASP A 49 1.19 0.36 13.69
C ASP A 49 1.09 -0.63 12.52
N ASN A 50 0.09 -0.46 11.65
CA ASN A 50 -0.10 -1.35 10.52
C ASN A 50 0.89 -1.07 9.38
N ALA A 51 1.30 0.19 9.22
CA ALA A 51 2.30 0.56 8.24
C ALA A 51 3.71 0.09 8.66
N GLU A 52 4.06 0.21 9.93
CA GLU A 52 5.33 -0.34 10.45
C GLU A 52 5.36 -1.86 10.35
N LYS A 53 4.25 -2.54 10.67
CA LYS A 53 4.13 -3.98 10.44
C LYS A 53 4.30 -4.35 8.96
N ALA A 54 3.58 -3.69 8.05
CA ALA A 54 3.67 -3.99 6.62
C ALA A 54 5.06 -3.66 6.01
N VAL A 55 5.78 -2.68 6.55
CA VAL A 55 7.19 -2.43 6.18
C VAL A 55 8.12 -3.51 6.75
N THR A 56 7.89 -3.92 8.00
CA THR A 56 8.73 -4.90 8.71
C THR A 56 8.55 -6.31 8.16
N ASP A 57 7.32 -6.71 7.83
CA ASP A 57 6.98 -7.96 7.15
C ASP A 57 7.45 -7.99 5.67
N GLY A 58 7.99 -6.88 5.15
CA GLY A 58 8.47 -6.78 3.77
C GLY A 58 7.35 -6.71 2.72
N GLU A 59 6.11 -6.43 3.14
CA GLU A 59 4.95 -6.31 2.24
C GLU A 59 4.93 -4.98 1.48
N ALA A 60 5.67 -3.97 1.96
CA ALA A 60 5.87 -2.69 1.30
C ALA A 60 7.24 -2.08 1.59
N LYS A 61 7.84 -1.43 0.58
CA LYS A 61 9.10 -0.70 0.69
C LYS A 61 8.91 0.55 1.55
N LYS A 62 9.82 0.78 2.50
CA LYS A 62 9.88 2.03 3.24
C LYS A 62 10.35 3.17 2.32
N ALA A 63 9.46 4.09 2.00
CA ALA A 63 9.72 5.26 1.16
C ALA A 63 9.56 6.57 1.97
N TYR A 64 9.91 6.53 3.27
CA TYR A 64 9.90 7.65 4.20
C TYR A 64 11.23 7.82 4.92
#